data_AF-A0A1M7U7D3-F1
#
_entry.id   AF-A0A1M7U7D3-F1
#
_cell.length_a   1.000
_cell.length_b   1.000
_cell.length_c   1.000
_cell.angle_alpha   90.00
_cell.angle_beta   90.00
_cell.angle_gamma   90.00
#
_symmetry.space_group_name_H-M   'P 1'
#
loop_
_entity.id
_entity.type
_entity.pdbx_description
1 polymer ?
#
loop_
_entity_poly.entity_id
_entity_poly.type
_entity_poly.pdbx_seq_one_letter_code
_entity_poly.pdbx_strand_id
1 'polypeptide(L)'
;MSAQTSPTTGRQIVWPSVITVISAAILIGAEVFGAAFAGGWALAILVPPETFALSISQDAWAHGLQAVLFAIGVFVMITFIRAAQRVEPFTRRS
;
A
#
# COMPACT_ATOMS: atom_id res chain seq x y z
N MET A 1 12.17 7.07 51.55
CA MET A 1 11.35 6.56 50.43
C MET A 1 12.26 6.47 49.21
N SER A 2 12.79 5.29 48.90
CA SER A 2 13.61 5.05 47.72
C SER A 2 12.70 5.01 46.49
N ALA A 3 12.89 5.97 45.57
CA ALA A 3 12.18 5.98 44.29
C ALA A 3 12.66 4.77 43.46
N GLN A 4 11.78 3.79 43.30
CA GLN A 4 12.02 2.63 42.44
C GLN A 4 11.84 3.09 40.99
N THR A 5 12.93 3.43 40.31
CA THR A 5 12.96 3.68 38.87
C THR A 5 12.54 2.41 38.16
N SER A 6 11.29 2.40 37.66
CA SER A 6 10.83 1.32 36.78
C SER A 6 11.72 1.31 35.54
N PRO A 7 12.37 0.19 35.18
CA PRO A 7 13.17 0.14 33.97
C PRO A 7 12.24 0.43 32.80
N THR A 8 12.53 1.48 32.05
CA THR A 8 11.90 1.71 30.76
C THR A 8 12.31 0.55 29.87
N THR A 9 11.43 -0.43 29.69
CA THR A 9 11.63 -1.55 28.75
C THR A 9 11.93 -0.96 27.37
N GLY A 10 13.20 -0.98 26.98
CA GLY A 10 13.68 -0.39 25.73
C GLY A 10 13.07 -1.13 24.56
N ARG A 11 12.32 -0.42 23.72
CA ARG A 11 11.77 -0.99 22.48
C ARG A 11 12.91 -1.11 21.46
N GLN A 12 13.46 -2.31 21.28
CA GLN A 12 14.51 -2.56 20.31
C GLN A 12 13.94 -2.77 18.91
N ILE A 13 14.56 -2.16 17.90
CA ILE A 13 14.18 -2.33 16.49
C ILE A 13 14.77 -3.65 15.97
N VAL A 14 13.91 -4.49 15.39
CA VAL A 14 14.29 -5.76 14.75
C VAL A 14 14.60 -5.49 13.28
N TRP A 15 15.81 -5.00 13.00
CA TRP A 15 16.26 -4.65 11.64
C TRP A 15 16.07 -5.75 10.59
N PRO A 16 16.32 -7.05 10.87
CA PRO A 16 16.04 -8.11 9.91
C PRO A 16 14.59 -8.11 9.44
N SER A 17 13.64 -7.98 10.38
CA SER A 17 12.20 -7.94 10.07
C SER A 17 11.79 -6.72 9.25
N VAL A 18 12.43 -5.57 9.51
CA VAL A 18 12.19 -4.36 8.71
C VAL A 18 12.60 -4.60 7.26
N ILE A 19 13.79 -5.17 7.04
CA ILE A 19 14.29 -5.45 5.69
C ILE A 19 13.36 -6.43 4.98
N THR A 20 12.96 -7.54 5.62
CA THR A 20 12.05 -8.52 5.02
C THR A 20 10.75 -7.89 4.55
N VAL A 21 10.08 -7.12 5.42
CA VAL A 21 8.78 -6.53 5.09
C VAL A 21 8.91 -5.47 3.99
N ILE A 22 9.96 -4.64 4.03
CA ILE A 22 10.17 -3.61 3.01
C ILE A 22 10.52 -4.24 1.65
N SER A 23 11.37 -5.26 1.63
CA SER A 23 11.69 -6.00 0.39
C SER A 23 10.44 -6.63 -0.22
N ALA A 24 9.61 -7.29 0.58
CA ALA A 24 8.35 -7.86 0.12
C ALA A 24 7.37 -6.79 -0.35
N ALA A 25 7.29 -5.65 0.36
CA ALA A 25 6.45 -4.53 -0.03
C ALA A 25 6.88 -3.90 -1.36
N ILE A 26 8.18 -3.82 -1.64
CA ILE A 26 8.69 -3.32 -2.94
C ILE A 26 8.33 -4.29 -4.07
N LEU A 27 8.58 -5.59 -3.89
CA LEU A 27 8.29 -6.61 -4.90
C LEU A 27 6.80 -6.63 -5.27
N ILE A 28 5.93 -6.66 -4.26
CA ILE A 28 4.48 -6.69 -4.46
C ILE A 28 3.99 -5.32 -4.94
N GLY A 29 4.52 -4.23 -4.39
CA GLY A 29 4.14 -2.88 -4.78
C GLY A 29 4.41 -2.58 -6.25
N ALA A 30 5.57 -3.01 -6.77
CA ALA A 30 5.90 -2.83 -8.18
C ALA A 30 4.85 -3.47 -9.11
N GLU A 31 4.40 -4.69 -8.78
CA GLU A 31 3.37 -5.39 -9.54
C GLU A 31 1.99 -4.73 -9.39
N VAL A 32 1.57 -4.43 -8.16
CA VAL A 32 0.25 -3.87 -7.86
C VAL A 32 0.07 -2.48 -8.49
N PHE A 33 1.08 -1.61 -8.38
CA PHE A 33 1.01 -0.28 -8.97
C PHE A 33 1.16 -0.33 -10.49
N GLY A 34 2.04 -1.20 -11.01
CA GLY A 34 2.16 -1.41 -12.46
C GLY A 34 0.84 -1.85 -13.08
N ALA A 35 0.18 -2.84 -12.48
CA ALA A 35 -1.13 -3.33 -12.89
C ALA A 35 -2.22 -2.27 -12.77
N ALA A 36 -2.20 -1.45 -11.71
CA ALA A 36 -3.19 -0.37 -11.54
C ALA A 36 -3.07 0.71 -12.64
N PHE A 37 -1.84 1.14 -12.98
CA PHE A 37 -1.63 2.16 -14.01
C PHE A 37 -1.89 1.64 -15.43
N ALA A 38 -1.36 0.46 -15.77
CA ALA A 38 -1.57 -0.16 -17.06
C ALA A 38 -3.04 -0.57 -17.24
N GLY A 39 -3.65 -1.13 -16.19
CA GLY A 39 -5.05 -1.52 -16.15
C GLY A 39 -6.00 -0.33 -16.27
N GLY A 40 -5.69 0.82 -15.65
CA GLY A 40 -6.50 2.03 -15.77
C GLY A 40 -6.56 2.56 -17.19
N TRP A 41 -5.43 2.52 -17.92
CA TRP A 41 -5.40 2.85 -19.34
C TRP A 41 -6.19 1.84 -20.18
N ALA A 42 -5.99 0.54 -19.95
CA ALA A 42 -6.67 -0.51 -20.70
C ALA A 42 -8.20 -0.48 -20.49
N LEU A 43 -8.67 -0.29 -19.26
CA LEU A 43 -10.08 -0.19 -18.93
C LEU A 43 -10.73 1.07 -19.51
N ALA A 44 -10.00 2.18 -19.60
CA ALA A 44 -10.53 3.42 -20.17
C ALA A 44 -10.88 3.28 -21.65
N ILE A 45 -10.08 2.51 -22.40
CA ILE A 45 -10.34 2.19 -23.80
C ILE A 45 -11.45 1.15 -23.93
N LEU A 46 -11.44 0.13 -23.06
CA LEU A 46 -12.42 -0.95 -23.10
C LEU A 46 -13.84 -0.50 -22.73
N VAL A 47 -13.95 0.44 -21.79
CA VAL A 47 -15.22 0.96 -21.30
C VAL A 47 -15.24 2.48 -21.46
N PRO A 48 -15.59 2.99 -22.66
CA PRO A 48 -15.61 4.42 -22.91
C PRO A 48 -16.64 5.17 -22.06
N PRO A 49 -16.43 6.47 -21.78
CA PRO A 49 -17.34 7.28 -20.95
C PRO A 49 -18.76 7.39 -21.53
N GLU A 50 -18.91 7.32 -22.86
CA GLU A 50 -20.22 7.25 -23.52
C GLU A 50 -21.05 6.03 -23.11
N THR A 51 -20.41 4.93 -22.68
CA THR A 51 -21.09 3.72 -22.17
C THR A 51 -21.93 4.03 -20.93
N PHE A 52 -21.53 5.03 -20.14
CA PHE A 52 -22.21 5.45 -18.92
C PHE A 52 -23.00 6.75 -19.09
N ALA A 53 -23.21 7.20 -20.33
CA ALA A 53 -23.80 8.51 -20.65
C ALA A 53 -23.09 9.69 -19.97
N LEU A 54 -21.78 9.57 -19.72
CA LEU A 54 -20.97 10.64 -19.14
C LEU A 54 -20.41 11.52 -20.27
N SER A 55 -20.66 12.82 -20.20
CA SER A 55 -20.12 13.80 -21.16
C SER A 55 -18.73 14.32 -20.76
N ILE A 56 -17.84 13.44 -20.31
CA ILE A 56 -16.46 13.75 -19.94
C ILE A 56 -15.49 13.36 -21.05
N SER A 57 -14.32 13.99 -21.12
CA SER A 57 -13.30 13.62 -22.09
C SER A 57 -12.69 12.25 -21.77
N GLN A 58 -12.23 11.55 -22.81
CA GLN A 58 -11.59 10.24 -22.68
C GLN A 58 -10.33 10.30 -21.79
N ASP A 59 -9.57 11.39 -21.87
CA ASP A 59 -8.38 11.59 -21.02
C ASP A 59 -8.76 11.75 -19.55
N ALA A 60 -9.84 12.49 -19.25
CA ALA A 60 -10.34 12.64 -17.89
C ALA A 60 -10.86 11.30 -17.33
N TRP A 61 -11.50 10.49 -18.18
CA TRP A 61 -11.94 9.14 -17.83
C TRP A 61 -10.75 8.21 -17.52
N ALA A 62 -9.72 8.22 -18.36
CA ALA A 62 -8.51 7.42 -18.15
C ALA A 62 -7.80 7.78 -16.84
N HIS A 63 -7.60 9.07 -16.58
CA HIS A 63 -7.02 9.53 -15.31
C HIS A 63 -7.91 9.23 -14.11
N GLY A 64 -9.24 9.29 -14.27
CA GLY A 64 -10.20 8.91 -13.23
C GLY A 64 -10.08 7.42 -12.87
N LEU A 65 -10.08 6.53 -13.86
CA LEU A 65 -9.90 5.09 -13.66
C LEU A 65 -8.54 4.76 -13.05
N GLN A 66 -7.47 5.40 -13.53
CA GLN A 66 -6.14 5.27 -12.95
C GLN A 66 -6.13 5.69 -11.48
N ALA A 67 -6.74 6.83 -11.13
CA ALA A 67 -6.82 7.30 -9.75
C ALA A 67 -7.58 6.32 -8.84
N VAL A 68 -8.70 5.78 -9.32
CA VAL A 68 -9.49 4.77 -8.59
C VAL A 68 -8.69 3.49 -8.38
N LEU A 69 -8.09 2.94 -9.43
CA LEU A 69 -7.28 1.72 -9.32
C LEU A 69 -6.02 1.94 -8.48
N PHE A 70 -5.41 3.11 -8.56
CA PHE A 70 -4.27 3.47 -7.73
C PHE A 70 -4.68 3.54 -6.25
N ALA A 71 -5.82 4.13 -5.93
CA ALA A 71 -6.35 4.14 -4.57
C ALA A 71 -6.62 2.73 -4.03
N ILE A 72 -7.15 1.83 -4.88
CA ILE A 72 -7.30 0.40 -4.56
C ILE A 72 -5.93 -0.24 -4.32
N GLY A 73 -4.93 0.03 -5.17
CA GLY A 73 -3.56 -0.44 -4.99
C GLY A 73 -2.94 0.02 -3.66
N VAL A 74 -3.11 1.30 -3.30
CA VAL A 74 -2.68 1.84 -2.01
C VAL A 74 -3.39 1.13 -0.86
N PHE A 75 -4.69 0.91 -0.95
CA PHE A 75 -5.45 0.18 0.06
C PHE A 75 -4.90 -1.24 0.25
N VAL A 76 -4.67 -1.98 -0.85
CA VAL A 76 -4.05 -3.31 -0.81
C VAL A 76 -2.67 -3.25 -0.14
N MET A 77 -1.82 -2.29 -0.50
CA MET A 77 -0.50 -2.15 0.10
C MET A 77 -0.54 -1.85 1.59
N ILE A 78 -1.48 -1.02 2.05
CA ILE A 78 -1.68 -0.77 3.49
C ILE A 78 -2.07 -2.06 4.20
N THR A 79 -3.01 -2.84 3.65
CA THR A 79 -3.42 -4.12 4.26
C THR A 79 -2.28 -5.13 4.30
N PHE A 80 -1.46 -5.19 3.23
CA PHE A 80 -0.28 -6.03 3.16
C PHE A 80 0.75 -5.68 4.24
N ILE A 81 1.14 -4.40 4.33
CA ILE A 81 2.14 -3.94 5.31
C ILE A 81 1.65 -4.22 6.74
N ARG A 82 0.37 -3.98 7.03
CA ARG A 82 -0.21 -4.27 8.35
C ARG A 82 -0.18 -5.76 8.67
N ALA A 83 -0.49 -6.63 7.70
CA ALA A 83 -0.41 -8.06 7.88
C ALA A 83 1.04 -8.53 8.08
N ALA A 84 1.98 -8.00 7.29
CA ALA A 84 3.40 -8.32 7.37
C ALA A 84 4.00 -7.89 8.73
N GLN A 85 3.66 -6.70 9.23
CA GLN A 85 4.08 -6.24 10.55
C GLN A 85 3.54 -7.09 11.72
N ARG A 86 2.39 -7.76 11.53
CA ARG A 86 1.83 -8.67 12.54
C ARG A 86 2.64 -9.97 12.62
N VAL A 87 3.15 -10.46 11.48
CA VAL A 87 3.99 -11.66 11.41
C VAL A 87 5.43 -11.34 11.80
N GLU A 88 5.96 -10.22 11.30
CA GLU A 88 7.32 -9.75 11.54
C GLU A 88 7.32 -8.38 12.24
N PRO A 89 7.23 -8.36 13.59
CA PRO A 89 7.13 -7.12 14.34
C PRO A 89 8.46 -6.33 14.29
N PHE A 90 8.36 -5.07 13.89
CA PHE A 90 9.52 -4.16 13.79
C PHE A 90 10.19 -3.88 15.12
N THR A 91 9.50 -4.14 16.23
CA THR A 91 10.06 -3.92 17.55
C THR A 91 9.73 -5.03 18.53
N ARG A 92 10.74 -5.45 19.29
CA ARG A 92 10.56 -6.38 20.42
C ARG A 92 10.70 -5.60 21.74
N ARG A 93 9.93 -5.99 22.75
CA ARG A 93 10.18 -5.56 24.14
C ARG A 93 11.33 -6.43 24.65
N SER A 94 12.39 -5.79 25.13
CA SER A 94 13.57 -6.44 25.74
C SER A 94 13.25 -7.04 27.10
#